data_AF-A0A0D5ZG69-F1
#
_entry.id   AF-A0A0D5ZG69-F1
#
_cell.length_a   1.000
_cell.length_b   1.000
_cell.length_c   1.000
_cell.angle_alpha   90.00
_cell.angle_beta   90.00
_cell.angle_gamma   90.00
#
_symmetry.space_group_name_H-M   'P 1'
#
loop_
_entity.id
_entity.type
_entity.pdbx_description
1 polymer ?
#
loop_
_entity_poly.entity_id
_entity_poly.type
_entity_poly.pdbx_seq_one_letter_code
_entity_poly.pdbx_strand_id
1 'polypeptide(L)'
;MSAKPGPDIWNSIVSKVLICNRMIIPKFLPDGTEMPHPTESGLFRKSVGERKGQVADWRASVSGSDRGVHVVEFRNCYSIHVDQYDPYKKPVEHIIYDSPRTGAALAIAGLGILTAARVLSRARRKKL
;
A
#
# COMPACT_ATOMS: atom_id res chain seq x y z
N MET A 1 10.87 28.81 -18.47
CA MET A 1 9.53 28.46 -18.97
C MET A 1 9.39 26.95 -18.84
N SER A 2 8.63 26.48 -17.85
CA SER A 2 8.48 25.04 -17.57
C SER A 2 7.56 24.43 -18.62
N ALA A 3 7.99 23.33 -19.24
CA ALA A 3 7.18 22.60 -20.21
C ALA A 3 5.85 22.17 -19.55
N LYS A 4 4.73 22.38 -20.27
CA LYS A 4 3.42 21.88 -19.87
C LYS A 4 3.50 20.35 -19.74
N PRO A 5 3.01 19.73 -18.65
CA PRO A 5 2.99 18.28 -18.59
C PRO A 5 2.10 17.76 -19.72
N GLY A 6 2.60 16.76 -20.46
CA GLY A 6 1.77 15.95 -21.35
C GLY A 6 0.60 15.31 -20.60
N PRO A 7 -0.30 14.60 -21.29
CA PRO A 7 -1.41 13.93 -20.62
C PRO A 7 -0.88 13.07 -19.46
N ASP A 8 -1.40 13.32 -18.26
CA ASP A 8 -0.98 12.61 -17.05
C ASP A 8 -1.35 11.12 -17.17
N ILE A 9 -0.36 10.32 -17.58
CA ILE A 9 -0.50 8.89 -17.79
C ILE A 9 -0.96 8.19 -16.51
N TRP A 10 -0.61 8.72 -15.34
CA TRP A 10 -1.03 8.15 -14.05
C TRP A 10 -2.51 8.34 -13.79
N ASN A 11 -3.11 9.48 -14.16
CA ASN A 11 -4.56 9.65 -14.13
C ASN A 11 -5.27 8.61 -15.02
N SER A 12 -4.70 8.31 -16.19
CA SER A 12 -5.23 7.27 -17.09
C SER A 12 -5.09 5.86 -16.51
N ILE A 13 -3.93 5.55 -15.92
CA ILE A 13 -3.68 4.27 -15.23
C ILE A 13 -4.63 4.09 -14.05
N VAL A 14 -4.81 5.14 -13.23
CA VAL A 14 -5.76 5.15 -12.10
C VAL A 14 -7.17 4.86 -12.60
N SER A 15 -7.62 5.56 -13.63
CA SER A 15 -8.95 5.34 -14.21
C SER A 15 -9.13 3.89 -14.69
N LYS A 16 -8.11 3.34 -15.36
CA LYS A 16 -8.14 1.96 -15.85
C LYS A 16 -8.11 0.93 -14.72
N VAL A 17 -7.29 1.12 -13.70
CA VAL A 17 -7.19 0.18 -12.56
C VAL A 17 -8.44 0.22 -11.69
N LEU A 18 -9.14 1.35 -11.61
CA LEU A 18 -10.44 1.42 -10.94
C LEU A 18 -11.50 0.51 -11.58
N ILE A 19 -11.37 0.24 -12.88
CA ILE A 19 -12.24 -0.66 -13.65
C ILE A 19 -11.73 -2.10 -13.55
N CYS A 20 -10.45 -2.35 -13.82
CA CYS A 20 -9.89 -3.70 -13.92
C CYS A 20 -9.32 -4.26 -12.60
N ASN A 21 -9.41 -3.50 -11.51
CA ASN A 21 -8.94 -3.79 -10.15
C ASN A 21 -7.42 -3.91 -9.96
N ARG A 22 -6.68 -4.43 -10.94
CA ARG A 22 -5.23 -4.62 -10.88
C ARG A 22 -4.58 -4.46 -12.24
N MET A 23 -3.32 -4.01 -12.24
CA MET A 23 -2.47 -3.94 -13.42
C MET A 23 -0.99 -4.14 -13.06
N ILE A 24 -0.19 -4.63 -14.01
CA ILE A 24 1.26 -4.58 -13.94
C ILE A 24 1.75 -3.81 -15.16
N ILE A 25 2.64 -2.84 -14.95
CA ILE A 25 3.21 -2.00 -16.00
C ILE A 25 4.73 -2.08 -15.91
N PRO A 26 5.45 -2.42 -17.00
CA PRO A 26 6.91 -2.39 -16.99
C PRO A 26 7.42 -0.95 -16.84
N LYS A 27 8.57 -0.76 -16.18
CA LYS A 27 9.20 0.57 -16.07
C LYS A 27 9.74 1.07 -17.40
N PHE A 28 10.14 0.17 -18.28
CA PHE A 28 10.60 0.48 -19.63
C PHE A 28 9.64 -0.16 -20.63
N LEU A 29 9.10 0.65 -21.53
CA LEU A 29 8.23 0.22 -22.62
C LEU A 29 9.05 -0.47 -23.72
N PRO A 30 8.41 -1.19 -24.68
CA PRO A 30 9.13 -1.90 -25.74
C PRO A 30 10.00 -1.01 -26.63
N ASP A 31 9.69 0.28 -26.72
CA ASP A 31 10.46 1.30 -27.43
C ASP A 31 11.61 1.90 -26.61
N GLY A 32 11.81 1.43 -25.37
CA GLY A 32 12.81 1.93 -24.44
C GLY A 32 12.36 3.14 -23.62
N THR A 33 11.16 3.67 -23.84
CA THR A 33 10.62 4.81 -23.09
C THR A 33 10.45 4.42 -21.61
N GLU A 34 11.00 5.22 -20.70
CA GLU A 34 10.81 5.04 -19.27
C GLU A 34 9.45 5.60 -18.84
N MET A 35 8.74 4.82 -18.04
CA MET A 35 7.47 5.22 -17.43
C MET A 35 7.70 6.31 -16.39
N PRO A 36 6.99 7.46 -16.47
CA PRO A 36 7.05 8.50 -15.46
C PRO A 36 6.87 7.96 -14.06
N HIS A 37 7.61 8.49 -13.10
CA HIS A 37 7.51 8.05 -11.71
C HIS A 37 6.15 8.46 -11.11
N PRO A 38 5.52 7.66 -10.21
CA PRO A 38 4.20 7.97 -9.65
C PRO A 38 4.08 9.37 -9.05
N THR A 39 5.15 9.88 -8.45
CA THR A 39 5.17 11.21 -7.81
C THR A 39 5.03 12.37 -8.78
N GLU A 40 5.35 12.18 -10.06
CA GLU A 40 5.26 13.22 -11.08
C GLU A 40 3.81 13.65 -11.34
N SER A 41 2.84 12.78 -11.08
CA SER A 41 1.41 13.07 -11.19
C SER A 41 0.87 14.01 -10.09
N GLY A 42 1.57 14.11 -8.96
CA GLY A 42 1.06 14.76 -7.75
C GLY A 42 -0.08 14.00 -7.04
N LEU A 43 -0.59 12.90 -7.61
CA LEU A 43 -1.66 12.09 -7.02
C LEU A 43 -1.16 11.18 -5.90
N PHE A 44 0.06 10.67 -6.06
CA PHE A 44 0.60 9.62 -5.20
C PHE A 44 1.48 10.16 -4.09
N ARG A 45 1.32 9.57 -2.91
CA ARG A 45 2.15 9.81 -1.72
C ARG A 45 2.89 8.54 -1.33
N LYS A 46 4.08 8.69 -0.75
CA LYS A 46 4.83 7.56 -0.22
C LYS A 46 4.05 6.88 0.90
N SER A 47 4.04 5.56 0.90
CA SER A 47 3.33 4.73 1.87
C SER A 47 4.19 3.52 2.26
N VAL A 48 3.66 2.67 3.14
CA VAL A 48 4.29 1.41 3.52
C VAL A 48 3.27 0.29 3.35
N GLY A 49 3.59 -0.69 2.50
CA GLY A 49 2.81 -1.89 2.31
C GLY A 49 3.43 -3.11 2.99
N GLU A 50 2.74 -4.25 2.88
CA GLU A 50 3.33 -5.55 3.22
C GLU A 50 4.59 -5.78 2.37
N ARG A 51 5.71 -6.19 2.99
CA ARG A 51 6.97 -6.42 2.31
C ARG A 51 6.90 -7.66 1.41
N LYS A 52 7.14 -7.46 0.11
CA LYS A 52 7.08 -8.43 -1.00
C LYS A 52 8.29 -8.33 -1.93
N GLY A 53 9.34 -7.59 -1.53
CA GLY A 53 10.52 -7.31 -2.36
C GLY A 53 10.41 -6.01 -3.17
N GLN A 54 9.42 -5.18 -2.89
CA GLN A 54 9.28 -3.85 -3.49
C GLN A 54 10.35 -2.87 -2.99
N VAL A 55 10.69 -1.91 -3.84
CA VAL A 55 11.58 -0.78 -3.56
C VAL A 55 10.81 0.32 -2.82
N ALA A 56 9.56 0.56 -3.20
CA ALA A 56 8.69 1.53 -2.57
C ALA A 56 7.21 1.17 -2.76
N ASP A 57 6.37 1.80 -1.94
CA ASP A 57 4.92 1.72 -2.03
C ASP A 57 4.38 3.15 -2.16
N TRP A 58 3.46 3.38 -3.10
CA TRP A 58 2.86 4.67 -3.36
C TRP A 58 1.35 4.57 -3.36
N ARG A 59 0.65 5.52 -2.74
CA ARG A 59 -0.81 5.49 -2.62
C ARG A 59 -1.47 6.80 -3.02
N ALA A 60 -2.63 6.69 -3.66
CA ALA A 60 -3.51 7.80 -3.99
C ALA A 60 -4.93 7.51 -3.48
N SER A 61 -5.51 8.45 -2.74
CA SER A 61 -6.89 8.36 -2.27
C SER A 61 -7.88 8.67 -3.40
N VAL A 62 -8.94 7.88 -3.52
CA VAL A 62 -10.01 8.14 -4.50
C VAL A 62 -11.09 8.99 -3.85
N SER A 63 -11.19 10.26 -4.26
CA SER A 63 -12.19 11.20 -3.73
C SER A 63 -13.62 10.70 -3.90
N GLY A 64 -14.48 10.94 -2.91
CA GLY A 64 -15.89 10.51 -2.93
C GLY A 64 -16.12 9.01 -2.71
N SER A 65 -15.08 8.25 -2.36
CA SER A 65 -15.19 6.83 -2.01
C SER A 65 -14.27 6.47 -0.84
N ASP A 66 -14.45 5.29 -0.27
CA ASP A 66 -13.52 4.72 0.70
C ASP A 66 -12.32 4.03 0.03
N ARG A 67 -12.26 3.96 -1.30
CA ARG A 67 -11.20 3.25 -2.04
C ARG A 67 -9.91 4.05 -2.13
N GLY A 68 -8.80 3.34 -2.35
CA GLY A 68 -7.49 3.90 -2.65
C GLY A 68 -6.79 3.13 -3.76
N VAL A 69 -5.88 3.77 -4.50
CA VAL A 69 -5.03 3.08 -5.48
C VAL A 69 -3.64 2.92 -4.88
N HIS A 70 -3.12 1.70 -4.91
CA HIS A 70 -1.82 1.34 -4.39
C HIS A 70 -0.91 0.88 -5.53
N VAL A 71 0.20 1.60 -5.71
CA VAL A 71 1.27 1.28 -6.65
C VAL A 71 2.44 0.71 -5.85
N VAL A 72 2.74 -0.56 -6.09
CA VAL A 72 3.88 -1.26 -5.55
C VAL A 72 5.00 -1.19 -6.58
N GLU A 73 6.11 -0.53 -6.23
CA GLU A 73 7.24 -0.33 -7.13
C GLU A 73 8.27 -1.43 -6.96
N PHE A 74 8.50 -2.20 -8.02
CA PHE A 74 9.62 -3.14 -8.12
C PHE A 74 10.74 -2.55 -8.98
N ARG A 75 11.87 -3.27 -9.04
CA ARG A 75 13.03 -2.83 -9.83
C ARG A 75 12.70 -2.65 -11.32
N ASN A 76 11.85 -3.49 -11.89
CA ASN A 76 11.56 -3.54 -13.33
C ASN A 76 10.10 -3.21 -13.70
N CYS A 77 9.19 -3.09 -12.73
CA CYS A 77 7.78 -2.84 -13.00
C CYS A 77 7.07 -2.13 -11.84
N TYR A 78 5.88 -1.64 -12.12
CA TYR A 78 4.88 -1.19 -11.16
C TYR A 78 3.75 -2.21 -11.11
N SER A 79 3.39 -2.68 -9.93
CA SER A 79 2.18 -3.47 -9.68
C SER A 79 1.14 -2.59 -9.01
N ILE A 80 0.05 -2.30 -9.71
CA ILE A 80 -0.98 -1.38 -9.28
C ILE A 80 -2.24 -2.17 -8.93
N HIS A 81 -2.86 -1.86 -7.80
CA HIS A 81 -4.17 -2.41 -7.43
C HIS A 81 -5.02 -1.38 -6.70
N VAL A 82 -6.31 -1.66 -6.64
CA VAL A 82 -7.25 -0.89 -5.84
C VAL A 82 -7.38 -1.55 -4.47
N ASP A 83 -7.14 -0.76 -3.42
CA ASP A 83 -7.53 -1.08 -2.05
C ASP A 83 -9.04 -0.83 -1.92
N GLN A 84 -9.79 -1.81 -1.40
CA GLN A 84 -11.21 -1.64 -1.10
C GLN A 84 -11.42 -0.53 -0.08
N TYR A 85 -10.55 -0.49 0.94
CA TYR A 85 -10.49 0.55 1.95
C TYR A 85 -9.13 1.23 1.93
N ASP A 86 -9.13 2.54 1.70
CA ASP A 86 -7.95 3.38 1.76
C ASP A 86 -7.45 3.42 3.22
N PRO A 87 -6.20 3.03 3.49
CA PRO A 87 -5.65 3.03 4.85
C PRO A 87 -5.64 4.41 5.51
N TYR A 88 -5.68 5.50 4.71
CA TYR A 88 -5.76 6.86 5.25
C TYR A 88 -7.18 7.28 5.66
N LYS A 89 -8.22 6.54 5.23
CA LYS A 89 -9.63 6.81 5.55
C LYS A 89 -10.21 5.77 6.51
N LYS A 90 -9.94 4.50 6.24
CA LYS A 90 -10.53 3.32 6.88
C LYS A 90 -9.44 2.31 7.27
N PRO A 91 -8.54 2.65 8.20
CA PRO A 91 -7.34 1.86 8.50
C PRO A 91 -7.65 0.47 9.07
N VAL A 92 -8.72 0.33 9.84
CA VAL A 92 -9.10 -0.95 10.46
C VAL A 92 -9.67 -1.88 9.40
N GLU A 93 -10.60 -1.39 8.59
CA GLU A 93 -11.18 -2.13 7.47
C GLU A 93 -10.11 -2.52 6.46
N HIS A 94 -9.15 -1.63 6.16
CA HIS A 94 -8.01 -1.95 5.30
C HIS A 94 -7.21 -3.16 5.81
N ILE A 95 -6.93 -3.24 7.12
CA ILE A 95 -6.20 -4.37 7.68
C ILE A 95 -7.00 -5.67 7.55
N ILE A 96 -8.31 -5.62 7.77
CA ILE A 96 -9.18 -6.80 7.76
C ILE A 96 -9.40 -7.32 6.32
N TYR A 97 -9.70 -6.43 5.39
CA TYR A 97 -10.16 -6.78 4.04
C TYR A 97 -9.03 -6.77 3.00
N ASP A 98 -8.12 -5.80 3.05
CA ASP A 98 -7.08 -5.61 2.03
C ASP A 98 -5.71 -6.20 2.45
N SER A 99 -5.43 -6.26 3.76
CA SER A 99 -4.13 -6.71 4.30
C SER A 99 -4.24 -7.82 5.37
N PRO A 100 -4.92 -8.95 5.09
CA PRO A 100 -5.21 -9.99 6.10
C PRO A 100 -3.96 -10.61 6.72
N ARG A 101 -2.84 -10.68 5.98
CA ARG A 101 -1.55 -11.15 6.51
C ARG A 101 -0.97 -10.20 7.57
N THR A 102 -1.10 -8.90 7.35
CA THR A 102 -0.75 -7.89 8.36
C THR A 102 -1.63 -8.04 9.59
N GLY A 103 -2.94 -8.25 9.39
CA GLY A 103 -3.88 -8.54 10.48
C GLY A 103 -3.47 -9.76 11.31
N ALA A 104 -3.13 -10.87 10.66
CA ALA A 104 -2.67 -12.08 11.33
C ALA A 104 -1.37 -11.86 12.11
N ALA A 105 -0.40 -11.15 11.52
CA ALA A 105 0.87 -10.84 12.19
C ALA A 105 0.65 -10.00 13.46
N LEU A 106 -0.23 -8.99 13.41
CA LEU A 106 -0.58 -8.17 14.57
C LEU A 106 -1.26 -8.99 15.67
N ALA A 107 -2.18 -9.89 15.30
CA ALA A 107 -2.86 -10.76 16.26
C ALA A 107 -1.88 -11.70 17.00
N ILE A 108 -0.96 -12.32 16.27
CA ILE A 108 0.07 -13.20 16.84
C ILE A 108 0.97 -12.41 17.81
N ALA A 109 1.42 -11.22 17.41
CA ALA A 109 2.25 -10.37 18.26
C ALA A 109 1.51 -9.97 19.55
N GLY A 110 0.24 -9.59 19.44
CA GLY A 110 -0.62 -9.24 20.58
C GLY A 110 -0.77 -10.40 21.58
N LEU A 111 -1.02 -11.62 21.09
CA LEU A 111 -1.10 -12.81 21.94
C LEU A 111 0.22 -13.10 22.67
N GLY A 112 1.36 -12.90 22.00
CA GLY A 112 2.68 -13.04 22.60
C GLY A 112 2.90 -12.08 23.77
N ILE A 113 2.56 -10.79 23.59
CA ILE A 113 2.66 -9.77 24.64
C ILE A 113 1.77 -10.11 25.83
N LEU A 114 0.51 -10.46 25.59
CA LEU A 114 -0.44 -10.82 26.66
C LEU A 114 0.03 -12.04 27.46
N THR A 115 0.60 -13.03 26.78
CA THR A 115 1.13 -14.23 27.42
C THR A 115 2.33 -13.89 28.29
N ALA A 116 3.29 -13.12 27.77
CA ALA A 116 4.45 -12.66 28.53
C ALA A 116 4.04 -11.84 29.77
N ALA A 117 3.11 -10.90 29.62
CA ALA A 117 2.59 -10.09 30.72
C ALA A 117 1.95 -10.94 31.82
N ARG A 118 1.17 -11.96 31.45
CA ARG A 118 0.57 -12.90 32.42
C ARG A 118 1.63 -13.71 33.17
N VAL A 119 2.66 -14.22 32.48
CA VAL A 119 3.76 -14.96 33.11
C VAL A 119 4.51 -14.08 34.12
N LEU A 120 4.88 -12.86 33.71
CA LEU A 120 5.56 -11.89 34.59
C LEU A 120 4.72 -11.52 35.81
N SER A 121 3.42 -11.31 35.63
CA SER A 121 2.50 -10.97 36.71
C SER A 121 2.34 -12.10 37.74
N ARG A 122 2.40 -13.37 37.30
CA ARG A 122 2.40 -14.54 38.20
C ARG A 122 3.72 -14.68 38.94
N ALA A 123 4.85 -14.46 38.28
CA ALA A 123 6.16 -14.51 38.91
C ALA A 123 6.33 -13.45 40.01
N ARG A 124 5.82 -12.24 39.80
CA ARG A 124 5.80 -11.17 40.82
C ARG A 124 4.96 -11.53 42.04
N ARG A 125 3.77 -12.11 41.83
CA ARG A 125 2.88 -12.53 42.92
C ARG A 125 3.44 -13.65 43.80
N LYS A 126 4.37 -14.47 43.29
CA LYS A 126 5.03 -15.53 44.07
C LYS A 126 6.20 -15.05 44.92
N LYS A 127 6.65 -13.80 44.74
CA LYS A 127 7.79 -13.21 45.48
C LYS A 127 7.36 -12.29 46.64
N LEU A 128 6.07 -12.00 46.76
CA LEU A 128 5.43 -11.29 47.88
C LEU A 128 4.81 -12.32 48.82
#